data_AF-A0A453ICR8-F1
#
_entry.id   AF-A0A453ICR8-F1
#
_cell.length_a   1.000
_cell.length_b   1.000
_cell.length_c   1.000
_cell.angle_alpha   90.00
_cell.angle_beta   90.00
_cell.angle_gamma   90.00
#
_symmetry.space_group_name_H-M   'P 1'
#
loop_
_entity.id
_entity.type
_entity.pdbx_description
1 polymer ?
#
loop_
_entity_poly.entity_id
_entity_poly.type
_entity_poly.pdbx_seq_one_letter_code
_entity_poly.pdbx_strand_id
1 'polypeptide(L)'
;VPTEEEVSLLSEIFGMCLNGGEDVHNTLLSSICDLADLFSCYSDEVLAKRDELLQFAQCAISGVKINSEIARLDNEIMQLQQEINAIDAVRANTTRNRNKASPRDPEDFKTAVAEVRLCSRMEDLVLKKKSIHPGDSLETHFQKVDKLKVLSESLANSCTKAEKRIMENR
;
A
#
# COMPACT_ATOMS: atom_id res chain seq x y z
N VAL A 1 9.98 31.67 1.73
CA VAL A 1 10.50 33.04 1.93
C VAL A 1 10.10 33.88 0.74
N PRO A 2 9.57 35.11 0.94
CA PRO A 2 9.20 35.99 -0.16
C PRO A 2 10.40 36.31 -1.05
N THR A 3 10.17 36.50 -2.34
CA THR A 3 11.21 36.93 -3.28
C THR A 3 11.49 38.43 -3.13
N GLU A 4 12.65 38.88 -3.60
CA GLU A 4 13.00 40.31 -3.61
C GLU A 4 11.98 41.15 -4.40
N GLU A 5 11.42 40.58 -5.47
CA GLU A 5 10.35 41.18 -6.27
C GLU A 5 9.06 41.33 -5.48
N GLU A 6 8.66 40.29 -4.74
CA GLU A 6 7.47 40.31 -3.87
C GLU A 6 7.61 41.34 -2.74
N VAL A 7 8.79 41.41 -2.11
CA VAL A 7 9.10 42.39 -1.05
C VAL A 7 9.04 43.82 -1.59
N SER A 8 9.64 44.07 -2.76
CA SER A 8 9.64 45.39 -3.40
C SER A 8 8.23 45.84 -3.77
N LEU A 9 7.41 44.94 -4.34
CA LEU A 9 6.02 45.22 -4.69
C LEU A 9 5.18 45.53 -3.45
N LEU A 10 5.33 44.76 -2.37
CA LEU A 10 4.62 45.00 -1.10
C LEU A 10 4.98 46.36 -0.51
N SER A 11 6.27 46.73 -0.55
CA SER A 11 6.73 48.04 -0.08
C SER A 11 6.10 49.19 -0.86
N GLU A 12 5.99 49.07 -2.19
CA GLU A 12 5.33 50.06 -3.04
C GLU A 12 3.83 50.19 -2.70
N ILE A 13 3.14 49.06 -2.55
CA ILE A 13 1.72 49.01 -2.17
C ILE A 13 1.51 49.67 -0.79
N PHE A 14 2.36 49.38 0.19
CA PHE A 14 2.25 49.98 1.52
C PHE A 14 2.44 51.50 1.49
N GLY A 15 3.41 51.99 0.72
CA GLY A 15 3.61 53.43 0.52
C GLY A 15 2.40 54.14 -0.12
N MET A 16 1.65 53.44 -0.98
CA MET A 16 0.45 54.00 -1.62
C MET A 16 -0.83 53.88 -0.78
N CYS A 17 -0.94 52.82 0.04
CA CYS A 17 -2.22 52.43 0.65
C CYS A 17 -2.29 52.61 2.17
N LEU A 18 -1.16 52.64 2.88
CA LEU A 18 -1.14 52.70 4.34
C LEU A 18 -0.71 54.09 4.82
N ASN A 19 -1.47 54.66 5.76
CA ASN A 19 -1.03 55.85 6.47
C ASN A 19 0.11 55.50 7.43
N GLY A 20 1.17 56.31 7.44
CA GLY A 20 2.36 56.08 8.26
C GLY A 20 3.60 56.56 7.52
N GLY A 21 4.70 56.72 8.27
CA GLY A 21 6.01 56.92 7.66
C GLY A 21 6.62 55.59 7.20
N GLU A 22 7.74 55.68 6.50
CA GLU A 22 8.52 54.54 6.01
C GLU A 22 8.84 53.52 7.13
N ASP A 23 9.10 54.00 8.35
CA ASP A 23 9.35 53.14 9.52
C ASP A 23 8.17 52.18 9.82
N VAL A 24 6.93 52.65 9.66
CA VAL A 24 5.73 51.83 9.91
C VAL A 24 5.58 50.78 8.81
N HIS A 25 5.80 51.18 7.55
CA HIS A 25 5.73 50.27 6.40
C HIS A 25 6.81 49.19 6.48
N ASN A 26 8.05 49.57 6.81
CA ASN A 26 9.17 48.65 6.99
C ASN A 26 8.94 47.69 8.15
N THR A 27 8.37 48.16 9.27
CA THR A 27 8.03 47.28 10.40
C THR A 27 6.99 46.24 10.00
N LEU A 28 5.92 46.65 9.30
CA LEU A 28 4.90 45.72 8.82
C LEU A 28 5.46 44.71 7.81
N LEU A 29 6.30 45.18 6.88
CA LEU A 29 6.97 44.34 5.88
C LEU A 29 7.89 43.32 6.55
N SER A 30 8.67 43.73 7.56
CA SER A 30 9.48 42.83 8.37
C SER A 30 8.63 41.76 9.04
N SER A 31 7.53 42.15 9.71
CA SER A 31 6.64 41.17 10.37
C SER A 31 6.04 40.16 9.38
N ILE A 32 5.70 40.59 8.16
CA ILE A 32 5.21 39.68 7.11
C ILE A 32 6.32 38.70 6.67
N CYS A 33 7.55 39.18 6.50
CA CYS A 33 8.69 38.33 6.14
C CYS A 33 8.98 37.32 7.26
N ASP A 34 9.01 37.77 8.51
CA ASP A 34 9.21 36.91 9.69
C ASP A 34 8.12 35.82 9.76
N LEU A 35 6.86 36.18 9.50
CA LEU A 35 5.77 35.24 9.46
C LEU A 35 5.93 34.24 8.30
N ALA A 36 6.31 34.71 7.11
CA ALA A 36 6.55 33.85 5.95
C ALA A 36 7.68 32.84 6.18
N ASP A 37 8.73 33.23 6.90
CA ASP A 37 9.84 32.35 7.30
C ASP A 37 9.42 31.32 8.35
N LEU A 38 8.54 31.70 9.29
CA LEU A 38 7.95 30.75 10.23
C LEU A 38 7.06 29.73 9.51
N PHE A 39 6.30 30.14 8.50
CA PHE A 39 5.48 29.24 7.70
C PHE A 39 6.31 28.34 6.77
N SER A 40 7.50 28.75 6.32
CA SER A 40 8.36 27.85 5.54
C SER A 40 8.81 26.64 6.36
N CYS A 41 9.06 26.84 7.67
CA CYS A 41 9.36 25.72 8.58
C CYS A 41 8.21 24.70 8.69
N TYR A 42 6.95 25.14 8.56
CA TYR A 42 5.81 24.23 8.54
C TYR A 42 5.87 23.34 7.29
N SER A 43 6.14 23.94 6.13
CA SER A 43 6.29 23.21 4.88
C SER A 43 7.44 22.19 4.94
N ASP A 44 8.59 22.58 5.46
CA ASP A 44 9.77 21.71 5.47
C ASP A 44 9.68 20.55 6.49
N GLU A 45 9.05 20.78 7.65
CA GLU A 45 8.98 19.78 8.73
C GLU A 45 7.67 19.00 8.72
N VAL A 46 6.53 19.69 8.73
CA VAL A 46 5.20 19.08 8.91
C VAL A 46 4.74 18.39 7.64
N LEU A 47 4.85 19.04 6.48
CA LEU A 47 4.43 18.42 5.22
C LEU A 47 5.34 17.24 4.86
N ALA A 48 6.65 17.35 5.05
CA ALA A 48 7.58 16.24 4.83
C ALA A 48 7.23 15.01 5.68
N LYS A 49 6.97 15.19 6.98
CA LYS A 49 6.56 14.08 7.86
C LYS A 49 5.18 13.51 7.49
N ARG A 50 4.26 14.35 7.04
CA ARG A 50 2.94 13.91 6.55
C ARG A 50 3.10 13.04 5.30
N ASP A 51 3.95 13.44 4.37
CA ASP A 51 4.21 12.69 3.15
C ASP A 51 4.91 11.35 3.46
N GLU A 52 5.89 11.33 4.37
CA GLU A 52 6.51 10.08 4.85
C GLU A 52 5.46 9.14 5.46
N LEU A 53 4.62 9.65 6.37
CA LEU A 53 3.55 8.87 6.99
C LEU A 53 2.58 8.31 5.94
N LEU A 54 2.18 9.12 4.97
CA LEU A 54 1.26 8.72 3.91
C LEU A 54 1.87 7.61 3.04
N GLN A 55 3.11 7.79 2.59
CA GLN A 55 3.82 6.80 1.79
C GLN A 55 3.98 5.49 2.55
N PHE A 56 4.33 5.56 3.83
CA PHE A 56 4.50 4.37 4.67
C PHE A 56 3.16 3.67 4.94
N ALA A 57 2.08 4.42 5.18
CA ALA A 57 0.73 3.87 5.34
C ALA A 57 0.25 3.14 4.10
N GLN A 58 0.47 3.71 2.91
CA GLN A 58 0.15 3.04 1.64
C GLN A 58 0.92 1.72 1.51
N CYS A 59 2.23 1.73 1.79
CA CYS A 59 3.06 0.54 1.78
C CYS A 59 2.58 -0.54 2.77
N ALA A 60 2.14 -0.12 3.97
CA ALA A 60 1.58 -1.03 4.95
C ALA A 60 0.27 -1.66 4.47
N ILE A 61 -0.68 -0.85 3.99
CA ILE A 61 -1.97 -1.32 3.49
C ILE A 61 -1.80 -2.31 2.32
N SER A 62 -0.89 -2.03 1.38
CA SER A 62 -0.61 -2.95 0.28
C SER A 62 -0.10 -4.31 0.75
N GLY A 63 0.65 -4.36 1.85
CA GLY A 63 1.13 -5.59 2.46
C GLY A 63 0.06 -6.37 3.25
N VAL A 64 -0.96 -5.69 3.79
CA VAL A 64 -2.07 -6.29 4.56
C VAL A 64 -3.14 -6.93 3.69
N LYS A 65 -3.09 -6.79 2.36
CA LYS A 65 -4.08 -7.41 1.47
C LYS A 65 -3.97 -8.94 1.51
N ILE A 66 -4.55 -9.56 2.54
CA ILE A 66 -4.87 -10.98 2.62
C ILE A 66 -5.76 -11.23 1.42
N ASN A 67 -5.18 -11.79 0.38
CA ASN A 67 -5.97 -12.07 -0.80
C ASN A 67 -6.86 -13.25 -0.45
N SER A 68 -8.12 -13.00 -0.12
CA SER A 68 -9.14 -14.04 0.07
C SER A 68 -9.22 -14.97 -1.14
N GLU A 69 -8.76 -14.51 -2.31
CA GLU A 69 -8.56 -15.34 -3.49
C GLU A 69 -7.51 -16.44 -3.29
N ILE A 70 -6.43 -16.23 -2.53
CA ILE A 70 -5.45 -17.30 -2.21
C ILE A 70 -6.15 -18.43 -1.47
N ALA A 71 -6.92 -18.12 -0.41
CA ALA A 71 -7.65 -19.13 0.34
C ALA A 71 -8.71 -19.83 -0.52
N ARG A 72 -9.37 -19.10 -1.43
CA ARG A 72 -10.33 -19.70 -2.39
C ARG A 72 -9.63 -20.63 -3.39
N LEU A 73 -8.49 -20.20 -3.94
CA LEU A 73 -7.67 -21.01 -4.84
C LEU A 73 -7.16 -22.27 -4.13
N ASP A 74 -6.74 -22.17 -2.87
CA ASP A 74 -6.28 -23.33 -2.08
C ASP A 74 -7.39 -24.35 -1.86
N ASN A 75 -8.61 -23.90 -1.58
CA ASN A 75 -9.75 -24.80 -1.46
C ASN A 75 -10.07 -25.50 -2.80
N GLU A 76 -10.03 -24.78 -3.92
CA GLU A 76 -10.30 -25.36 -5.25
C GLU A 76 -9.19 -26.33 -5.68
N ILE A 77 -7.93 -26.00 -5.45
CA ILE A 77 -6.78 -26.90 -5.69
C ILE A 77 -6.92 -28.17 -4.84
N MET A 78 -7.30 -28.04 -3.57
CA MET A 78 -7.52 -29.19 -2.69
C MET A 78 -8.66 -30.10 -3.19
N GLN A 79 -9.76 -29.52 -3.68
CA GLN A 79 -10.87 -30.28 -4.26
C GLN A 79 -10.44 -31.04 -5.53
N LEU A 80 -9.73 -30.39 -6.45
CA LEU A 80 -9.21 -31.04 -7.66
C LEU A 80 -8.22 -32.15 -7.33
N GLN A 81 -7.34 -31.94 -6.34
CA GLN A 81 -6.41 -32.95 -5.86
C GLN A 81 -7.15 -34.19 -5.33
N GLN A 82 -8.25 -34.01 -4.59
CA GLN A 82 -9.07 -35.12 -4.11
C GLN A 82 -9.74 -35.89 -5.25
N GLU A 83 -10.23 -35.19 -6.27
CA GLU A 83 -10.87 -35.81 -7.44
C GLU A 83 -9.86 -36.62 -8.28
N ILE A 84 -8.66 -36.08 -8.51
CA ILE A 84 -7.55 -36.79 -9.18
C ILE A 84 -7.18 -38.05 -8.40
N ASN A 85 -6.98 -37.93 -7.08
CA ASN A 85 -6.66 -39.08 -6.23
C ASN A 85 -7.75 -40.16 -6.27
N ALA A 86 -9.02 -39.78 -6.39
CA ALA A 86 -10.13 -40.73 -6.52
C ALA A 86 -10.07 -41.48 -7.86
N ILE A 87 -9.77 -40.79 -8.97
CA ILE A 87 -9.57 -41.43 -10.29
C ILE A 87 -8.39 -42.42 -10.23
N ASP A 88 -7.28 -42.04 -9.60
CA ASP A 88 -6.11 -42.91 -9.43
C ASP A 88 -6.43 -44.15 -8.58
N ALA A 89 -7.21 -44.00 -7.52
CA ALA A 89 -7.65 -45.13 -6.69
C ALA A 89 -8.52 -46.10 -7.48
N VAL A 90 -9.46 -45.60 -8.30
CA VAL A 90 -10.30 -46.42 -9.19
C VAL A 90 -9.41 -47.16 -10.19
N ARG A 91 -8.48 -46.46 -10.86
CA ARG A 91 -7.54 -47.05 -11.82
C ARG A 91 -6.67 -48.14 -11.20
N ALA A 92 -6.16 -47.93 -10.00
CA ALA A 92 -5.35 -48.92 -9.27
C ALA A 92 -6.16 -50.20 -8.98
N ASN A 93 -7.43 -50.05 -8.57
CA ASN A 93 -8.32 -51.18 -8.30
C ASN A 93 -8.69 -51.95 -9.58
N THR A 94 -8.98 -51.25 -10.68
CA THR A 94 -9.29 -51.88 -11.98
C THR A 94 -8.09 -52.66 -12.53
N THR A 95 -6.89 -52.13 -12.36
CA THR A 95 -5.64 -52.78 -12.80
C THR A 95 -5.36 -54.06 -11.99
N ARG A 96 -5.65 -54.04 -10.68
CA ARG A 96 -5.49 -55.20 -9.78
C ARG A 96 -6.47 -56.34 -10.09
N ASN A 97 -7.66 -56.02 -10.63
CA ASN A 97 -8.70 -56.99 -10.99
C ASN A 97 -8.66 -57.46 -12.45
N ARG A 98 -7.73 -56.96 -13.29
CA ARG A 98 -7.63 -57.36 -14.70
C ARG A 98 -6.77 -58.61 -14.88
N ASN A 99 -7.38 -59.67 -15.42
CA ASN A 99 -6.64 -60.78 -16.03
C ASN A 99 -5.94 -60.28 -17.32
N LYS A 100 -4.71 -60.73 -17.60
CA LYS A 100 -3.74 -60.21 -18.59
C LYS A 100 -4.20 -60.08 -20.07
N ALA A 101 -5.46 -60.34 -20.41
CA ALA A 101 -5.95 -60.47 -21.78
C ALA A 101 -7.20 -59.62 -22.12
N SER A 102 -7.50 -58.55 -21.37
CA SER A 102 -8.62 -57.64 -21.72
C SER A 102 -8.16 -56.47 -22.60
N PRO A 103 -8.88 -56.12 -23.69
CA PRO A 103 -8.61 -54.92 -24.47
C PRO A 103 -8.74 -53.64 -23.62
N ARG A 104 -8.00 -52.57 -23.98
CA ARG A 104 -8.22 -51.23 -23.40
C ARG A 104 -9.64 -50.78 -23.73
N ASP A 105 -10.42 -50.56 -22.70
CA ASP A 105 -11.83 -50.17 -22.80
C ASP A 105 -11.91 -48.69 -23.21
N PRO A 106 -12.80 -48.27 -24.14
CA PRO A 106 -13.08 -46.86 -24.40
C PRO A 106 -13.36 -46.02 -23.13
N GLU A 107 -13.82 -46.63 -22.04
CA GLU A 107 -13.96 -45.94 -20.74
C GLU A 107 -12.63 -45.64 -20.03
N ASP A 108 -11.56 -46.41 -20.29
CA ASP A 108 -10.22 -46.08 -19.79
C ASP A 108 -9.71 -44.78 -20.43
N PHE A 109 -9.99 -44.60 -21.73
CA PHE A 109 -9.60 -43.40 -22.48
C PHE A 109 -10.37 -42.17 -21.98
N LYS A 110 -11.68 -42.30 -21.77
CA LYS A 110 -12.52 -41.21 -21.24
C LYS A 110 -12.10 -40.79 -19.84
N THR A 111 -11.71 -41.76 -19.00
CA THR A 111 -11.15 -41.51 -17.66
C THR A 111 -9.81 -40.77 -17.74
N ALA A 112 -8.91 -41.18 -18.63
CA ALA A 112 -7.63 -40.48 -18.84
C ALA A 112 -7.83 -39.04 -19.34
N VAL A 113 -8.79 -38.81 -20.24
CA VAL A 113 -9.12 -37.45 -20.70
C VAL A 113 -9.69 -36.59 -19.57
N ALA A 114 -10.52 -37.17 -18.69
CA ALA A 114 -11.04 -36.46 -17.51
C ALA A 114 -9.91 -36.05 -16.55
N GLU A 115 -8.99 -36.95 -16.24
CA GLU A 115 -7.82 -36.67 -15.41
C GLU A 115 -6.94 -35.57 -16.01
N VAL A 116 -6.61 -35.63 -17.32
CA VAL A 116 -5.81 -34.59 -17.99
C VAL A 116 -6.47 -33.22 -17.88
N ARG A 117 -7.81 -33.14 -18.00
CA ARG A 117 -8.55 -31.88 -17.81
C ARG A 117 -8.47 -31.35 -16.39
N LEU A 118 -8.59 -32.23 -15.39
CA LEU A 118 -8.45 -31.86 -13.98
C LEU A 118 -7.03 -31.36 -13.67
N CYS A 119 -6.01 -32.06 -14.16
CA CYS A 119 -4.61 -31.64 -14.02
C CYS A 119 -4.33 -30.29 -14.68
N SER A 120 -4.82 -30.07 -15.90
CA SER A 120 -4.68 -28.79 -16.61
C SER A 120 -5.34 -27.64 -15.84
N ARG A 121 -6.55 -27.84 -15.31
CA ARG A 121 -7.21 -26.82 -14.48
C ARG A 121 -6.46 -26.55 -13.19
N MET A 122 -5.95 -27.60 -12.54
CA MET A 122 -5.17 -27.46 -11.31
C MET A 122 -3.89 -26.66 -11.56
N GLU A 123 -3.21 -26.90 -12.68
CA GLU A 123 -2.03 -26.13 -13.11
C GLU A 123 -2.36 -24.63 -13.29
N ASP A 124 -3.45 -24.31 -13.98
CA ASP A 124 -3.91 -22.93 -14.17
C ASP A 124 -4.15 -22.21 -12.83
N LEU A 125 -4.79 -22.90 -11.87
CA LEU A 125 -5.04 -22.35 -10.54
C LEU A 125 -3.74 -22.14 -9.75
N VAL A 126 -2.78 -23.06 -9.84
CA VAL A 126 -1.46 -22.93 -9.20
C VAL A 126 -0.67 -21.77 -9.80
N LEU A 127 -0.70 -21.60 -11.13
CA LEU A 127 -0.07 -20.47 -11.80
C LEU A 127 -0.72 -19.14 -11.39
N LYS A 128 -2.05 -19.10 -11.31
CA LYS A 128 -2.78 -17.93 -10.82
C LYS A 128 -2.48 -17.63 -9.35
N LYS A 129 -2.31 -18.65 -8.50
CA LYS A 129 -1.91 -18.47 -7.10
C LYS A 129 -0.51 -17.83 -7.01
N LYS A 130 0.43 -18.27 -7.84
CA LYS A 130 1.82 -17.75 -7.88
C LYS A 130 1.92 -16.29 -8.34
N SER A 131 0.99 -15.81 -9.17
CA SER A 131 0.99 -14.41 -9.61
C SER A 131 0.46 -13.44 -8.57
N ILE A 132 -0.16 -13.94 -7.50
CA ILE A 132 -0.65 -13.12 -6.40
C ILE A 132 0.47 -12.88 -5.38
N HIS A 133 0.66 -11.61 -4.98
CA HIS A 133 1.56 -11.26 -3.89
C HIS A 133 1.06 -11.86 -2.56
N PRO A 134 1.86 -12.67 -1.84
CA PRO A 134 1.42 -13.40 -0.64
C PRO A 134 1.14 -12.49 0.57
N GLY A 135 1.48 -11.20 0.47
CA GLY A 135 1.30 -10.22 1.54
C GLY A 135 2.48 -10.20 2.50
N ASP A 136 2.38 -9.37 3.53
CA ASP A 136 3.36 -9.30 4.62
C ASP A 136 3.22 -10.49 5.57
N SER A 137 4.32 -10.86 6.21
CA SER A 137 4.27 -11.75 7.37
C SER A 137 3.61 -11.04 8.57
N LEU A 138 3.13 -11.82 9.54
CA LEU A 138 2.55 -11.25 10.77
C LEU A 138 3.58 -10.39 11.55
N GLU A 139 4.83 -10.81 11.59
CA GLU A 139 5.96 -10.06 12.16
C GLU A 139 6.13 -8.70 11.46
N THR A 140 6.19 -8.71 10.13
CA THR A 140 6.31 -7.49 9.31
C THR A 140 5.11 -6.57 9.52
N HIS A 141 3.91 -7.12 9.65
CA HIS A 141 2.71 -6.37 9.97
C HIS A 141 2.85 -5.63 11.30
N PHE A 142 3.26 -6.31 12.38
CA PHE A 142 3.48 -5.66 13.68
C PHE A 142 4.52 -4.54 13.60
N GLN A 143 5.65 -4.80 12.95
CA GLN A 143 6.70 -3.78 12.76
C GLN A 143 6.17 -2.54 12.00
N LYS A 144 5.33 -2.74 10.97
CA LYS A 144 4.71 -1.63 10.23
C LYS A 144 3.70 -0.87 11.09
N VAL A 145 2.90 -1.55 11.92
CA VAL A 145 1.97 -0.88 12.85
C VAL A 145 2.71 -0.03 13.87
N ASP A 146 3.77 -0.56 14.48
CA ASP A 146 4.58 0.20 15.44
C ASP A 146 5.23 1.42 14.79
N LYS A 147 5.78 1.26 13.58
CA LYS A 147 6.37 2.38 12.85
C LYS A 147 5.32 3.43 12.46
N LEU A 148 4.12 3.03 12.05
CA LEU A 148 3.02 3.96 11.77
C LEU A 148 2.65 4.80 13.01
N LYS A 149 2.62 4.16 14.18
CA LYS A 149 2.36 4.86 15.43
C LYS A 149 3.44 5.91 15.72
N VAL A 150 4.72 5.54 15.60
CA VAL A 150 5.85 6.46 15.79
C VAL A 150 5.78 7.64 14.82
N LEU A 151 5.51 7.39 13.54
CA LEU A 151 5.39 8.45 12.53
C LEU A 151 4.21 9.38 12.82
N SER A 152 3.06 8.83 13.23
CA SER A 152 1.88 9.62 13.61
C SER A 152 2.14 10.51 14.83
N GLU A 153 2.79 9.98 15.86
CA GLU A 153 3.16 10.74 17.06
C GLU A 153 4.19 11.84 16.72
N SER A 154 5.18 11.51 15.89
CA SER A 154 6.18 12.46 15.41
C SER A 154 5.56 13.61 14.61
N LEU A 155 4.58 13.31 13.75
CA LEU A 155 3.84 14.31 12.98
C LEU A 155 3.00 15.19 13.90
N ALA A 156 2.24 14.61 14.83
CA ALA A 156 1.43 15.36 15.79
C ALA A 156 2.27 16.34 16.61
N ASN A 157 3.42 15.88 17.11
CA ASN A 157 4.36 16.72 17.85
C ASN A 157 4.90 17.90 17.01
N SER A 158 5.28 17.65 15.75
CA SER A 158 5.73 18.72 14.85
C SER A 158 4.62 19.70 14.48
N CYS A 159 3.39 19.23 14.26
CA CYS A 159 2.23 20.10 14.04
C CYS A 159 2.03 21.05 15.23
N THR A 160 1.94 20.52 16.45
CA THR A 160 1.76 21.33 17.67
C THR A 160 2.90 22.34 17.85
N LYS A 161 4.14 21.92 17.58
CA LYS A 161 5.30 22.81 17.67
C LYS A 161 5.25 23.94 16.64
N ALA A 162 4.89 23.63 15.40
CA ALA A 162 4.78 24.62 14.33
C ALA A 162 3.62 25.59 14.58
N GLU A 163 2.46 25.09 14.99
CA GLU A 163 1.30 25.91 15.36
C GLU A 163 1.63 26.87 16.51
N LYS A 164 2.31 26.38 17.55
CA LYS A 164 2.74 27.22 18.68
C LYS A 164 3.63 28.38 18.22
N ARG A 165 4.65 28.09 17.39
CA ARG A 165 5.56 29.12 16.84
C ARG A 165 4.80 30.18 16.02
N ILE A 166 3.85 29.75 15.20
CA ILE A 166 3.04 30.66 14.37
C ILE A 166 2.14 31.52 15.27
N MET A 167 1.51 30.96 16.31
CA MET A 167 0.66 31.72 17.22
C MET A 167 1.43 32.72 18.08
N GLU A 168 2.67 32.41 18.48
CA GLU A 168 3.51 33.32 19.27
C GLU A 168 3.98 34.56 18.48
N ASN A 169 3.91 34.52 17.15
CA ASN A 169 4.36 35.59 16.25
C ASN A 169 3.20 36.19 15.41
N ARG A 170 1.96 35.94 15.82
CA ARG A 170 0.74 36.56 15.30
C ARG A 170 0.32 37.74 16.16
#